data_AF-A0AA35R9M7-F1
#
_entry.id   AF-A0AA35R9M7-F1
#
_cell.length_a   1.000
_cell.length_b   1.000
_cell.length_c   1.000
_cell.angle_alpha   90.00
_cell.angle_beta   90.00
_cell.angle_gamma   90.00
#
_symmetry.space_group_name_H-M   'P 1'
#
loop_
_entity.id
_entity.type
_entity.pdbx_description
1 polymer ?
#
loop_
_entity_poly.entity_id
_entity_poly.type
_entity_poly.pdbx_seq_one_letter_code
_entity_poly.pdbx_strand_id
1 'polypeptide(L)'
;MRHEERGRARVGHDGPVTPPPPRAHTGQSSCTQHPGQMLDVYCRNCEEVVCRDCILFGKHSSHPYDKLEVAADDHRDMVRQKLNALLKKHPLVQKCAADAKMTRCNAEESCEVVCDKIAESYDRVLSMVEQKKKRNIQQFRDAANAKVMELDENEASLTAISSEMSAVKSMVERGLQNLGVRRVHR
;
A
#
# COMPACT_ATOMS: atom_id res chain seq x y z
N MET A 1 -13.15 12.76 -13.59
CA MET A 1 -12.14 12.76 -14.68
C MET A 1 -10.95 13.63 -14.23
N ARG A 2 -10.03 13.07 -13.45
CA ARG A 2 -8.75 13.73 -13.13
C ARG A 2 -7.68 13.01 -13.95
N HIS A 3 -7.07 13.72 -14.89
CA HIS A 3 -5.92 13.22 -15.64
C HIS A 3 -4.66 13.48 -14.81
N GLU A 4 -4.10 12.44 -14.22
CA GLU A 4 -2.75 12.47 -13.66
C GLU A 4 -1.74 12.21 -14.79
N GLU A 5 -1.01 13.27 -15.15
CA GLU A 5 0.11 13.19 -16.08
C GLU A 5 1.28 12.44 -15.44
N ARG A 6 1.43 11.17 -15.82
CA ARG A 6 2.61 10.36 -15.47
C ARG A 6 3.83 10.87 -16.25
N GLY A 7 4.68 11.62 -15.56
CA GLY A 7 6.00 12.00 -16.04
C GLY A 7 6.86 10.76 -16.34
N ARG A 8 7.24 10.59 -17.62
CA ARG A 8 8.20 9.56 -18.04
C ARG A 8 9.59 9.92 -17.51
N ALA A 9 10.07 9.16 -16.52
CA ALA A 9 11.47 9.19 -16.11
C ALA A 9 12.35 8.70 -17.27
N ARG A 10 13.21 9.59 -17.80
CA ARG A 10 14.21 9.22 -18.80
C ARG A 10 15.26 8.33 -18.12
N VAL A 11 15.32 7.06 -18.50
CA VAL A 11 16.40 6.15 -18.13
C VAL A 11 17.62 6.55 -18.96
N GLY A 12 18.55 7.28 -18.32
CA GLY A 12 19.89 7.50 -18.87
C GLY A 12 20.60 6.17 -18.98
N HIS A 13 20.89 5.73 -20.19
CA HIS A 13 21.84 4.64 -20.43
C HIS A 13 23.24 5.26 -20.37
N ASP A 14 23.92 5.11 -19.25
CA ASP A 14 25.35 5.35 -19.14
C ASP A 14 26.07 4.27 -19.95
N GLY A 15 26.37 4.58 -21.21
CA GLY A 15 27.23 3.77 -22.05
C GLY A 15 28.64 3.65 -21.43
N PRO A 16 29.42 2.62 -21.82
CA PRO A 16 30.76 2.43 -21.31
C PRO A 16 31.63 3.65 -21.62
N VAL A 17 31.99 4.39 -20.56
CA VAL A 17 32.95 5.49 -20.63
C VAL A 17 34.31 4.88 -20.92
N THR A 18 34.70 4.85 -22.19
CA THR A 18 36.07 4.49 -22.59
C THR A 18 37.01 5.56 -22.04
N PRO A 19 38.05 5.18 -21.26
CA PRO A 19 39.02 6.16 -20.78
C PRO A 19 39.72 6.81 -21.97
N PRO A 20 39.92 8.14 -21.96
CA PRO A 20 40.67 8.81 -23.01
C PRO A 20 42.10 8.24 -23.07
N PRO A 21 42.72 8.16 -24.26
CA PRO A 21 44.10 7.69 -24.40
C PRO A 21 45.02 8.55 -23.51
N PRO A 22 46.09 7.97 -22.93
CA PRO A 22 47.01 8.72 -22.09
C PRO A 22 47.61 9.86 -22.94
N ARG A 23 47.23 11.09 -22.61
CA ARG A 23 47.86 12.27 -23.21
C ARG A 23 49.32 12.27 -22.76
N ALA A 24 50.23 12.17 -23.71
CA ALA A 24 51.63 12.48 -23.46
C ALA A 24 51.72 13.97 -23.13
N HIS A 25 51.68 14.30 -21.84
CA HIS A 25 51.93 15.65 -21.37
C HIS A 25 53.44 15.91 -21.42
N THR A 26 53.98 16.17 -22.61
CA THR A 26 55.32 16.76 -22.78
C THR A 26 55.27 18.28 -22.57
N GLY A 27 54.59 18.71 -21.49
CA GLY A 27 54.52 20.11 -21.10
C GLY A 27 55.42 20.34 -19.91
N GLN A 28 56.68 20.71 -20.16
CA GLN A 28 57.57 21.23 -19.13
C GLN A 28 56.97 22.54 -18.60
N SER A 29 56.28 22.48 -17.47
CA SER A 29 55.78 23.64 -16.77
C SER A 29 56.91 24.25 -15.93
N SER A 30 57.20 25.53 -16.18
CA SER A 30 58.18 26.29 -15.41
C SER A 30 57.53 26.92 -14.17
N CYS A 31 58.31 27.12 -13.11
CA CYS A 31 57.83 27.76 -11.90
C CYS A 31 57.58 29.25 -12.14
N THR A 32 56.42 29.73 -11.72
CA THR A 32 56.04 31.16 -11.82
C THR A 32 56.81 32.05 -10.85
N GLN A 33 57.30 31.49 -9.73
CA GLN A 33 58.08 32.19 -8.71
C GLN A 33 59.59 32.12 -8.98
N HIS A 34 60.04 31.08 -9.70
CA HIS A 34 61.45 30.83 -10.00
C HIS A 34 61.61 30.61 -11.51
N PRO A 35 61.75 31.68 -12.31
CA PRO A 35 61.86 31.59 -13.76
C PRO A 35 63.03 30.68 -14.18
N GLY A 36 62.76 29.73 -15.06
CA GLY A 36 63.75 28.75 -15.54
C GLY A 36 63.85 27.47 -14.73
N GLN A 37 63.26 27.40 -13.53
CA GLN A 37 63.14 26.15 -12.77
C GLN A 37 61.94 25.33 -13.26
N MET A 38 62.13 24.02 -13.40
CA MET A 38 61.05 23.09 -13.75
C MET A 38 60.26 22.63 -12.53
N LEU A 39 58.96 22.41 -12.70
CA LEU A 39 58.09 21.79 -11.70
C LEU A 39 58.28 20.26 -11.73
N ASP A 40 59.06 19.70 -10.80
CA ASP A 40 59.40 18.27 -10.75
C ASP A 40 59.32 17.63 -9.36
N VAL A 41 58.89 18.38 -8.35
CA VAL A 41 58.74 17.93 -6.96
C VAL A 41 57.29 18.04 -6.51
N TYR A 42 56.76 17.03 -5.85
CA TYR A 42 55.42 17.06 -5.26
C TYR A 42 55.50 17.39 -3.76
N CYS A 43 54.83 18.45 -3.33
CA CYS A 43 54.74 18.83 -1.92
C CYS A 43 53.53 18.14 -1.27
N ARG A 44 53.75 17.15 -0.38
CA ARG A 44 52.67 16.35 0.22
C ARG A 44 51.70 17.18 1.06
N ASN A 45 52.20 18.22 1.73
CA ASN A 45 51.39 19.04 2.63
C ASN A 45 50.45 20.00 1.90
N CYS A 46 50.82 20.41 0.67
CA CYS A 46 50.07 21.38 -0.13
C CYS A 46 49.29 20.70 -1.27
N GLU A 47 49.56 19.43 -1.52
CA GLU A 47 49.01 18.65 -2.63
C GLU A 47 49.26 19.26 -4.02
N GLU A 48 50.42 19.89 -4.20
CA GLU A 48 50.78 20.61 -5.42
C GLU A 48 52.18 20.25 -5.93
N VAL A 49 52.39 20.42 -7.25
CA VAL A 49 53.70 20.24 -7.90
C VAL A 49 54.45 21.58 -7.90
N VAL A 50 55.65 21.57 -7.35
CA VAL A 50 56.53 22.74 -7.17
C VAL A 50 57.92 22.47 -7.77
N CYS A 51 58.74 23.52 -7.92
CA CYS A 51 60.14 23.34 -8.31
C CYS A 51 61.03 23.11 -7.07
N ARG A 52 62.29 22.72 -7.31
CA ARG A 52 63.30 22.55 -6.24
C ARG A 52 63.51 23.82 -5.41
N ASP A 53 63.54 25.00 -6.02
CA ASP A 53 63.79 26.25 -5.27
C ASP A 53 62.64 26.57 -4.29
N CYS A 54 61.40 26.23 -4.64
CA CYS A 54 60.25 26.34 -3.74
C CYS A 54 60.40 25.47 -2.47
N ILE A 55 61.07 24.33 -2.59
CA ILE A 55 61.31 23.35 -1.53
C ILE A 55 62.58 23.65 -0.74
N LEU A 56 63.59 24.27 -1.34
CA LEU A 56 64.86 24.53 -0.65
C LEU A 56 64.87 25.88 0.05
N PHE A 57 64.33 26.91 -0.60
CA PHE A 57 64.43 28.31 -0.14
C PHE A 57 63.08 29.02 -0.09
N GLY A 58 62.04 28.42 -0.67
CA GLY A 58 60.72 29.02 -0.79
C GLY A 58 59.74 28.62 0.32
N LYS A 59 58.45 28.82 0.01
CA LYS A 59 57.33 28.64 0.93
C LYS A 59 57.09 27.18 1.37
N HIS A 60 57.69 26.21 0.71
CA HIS A 60 57.51 24.78 0.98
C HIS A 60 58.73 24.16 1.69
N SER A 61 59.64 24.99 2.20
CA SER A 61 60.92 24.53 2.76
C SER A 61 60.84 23.66 4.01
N SER A 62 59.72 23.72 4.73
CA SER A 62 59.45 22.87 5.89
C SER A 62 58.49 21.71 5.59
N HIS A 63 58.06 21.53 4.34
CA HIS A 63 57.05 20.52 3.99
C HIS A 63 57.68 19.21 3.50
N PRO A 64 57.09 18.06 3.85
CA PRO A 64 57.48 16.78 3.27
C PRO A 64 57.19 16.76 1.77
N TYR A 65 58.11 16.22 0.99
CA TYR A 65 58.04 16.20 -0.47
C TYR A 65 58.52 14.87 -1.05
N ASP A 66 58.07 14.58 -2.27
CA ASP A 66 58.53 13.45 -3.09
C ASP A 66 58.91 13.89 -4.49
N LYS A 67 59.63 13.01 -5.19
CA LYS A 67 59.71 13.10 -6.65
C LYS A 67 58.31 12.95 -7.25
N LEU A 68 58.01 13.79 -8.24
CA LEU A 68 56.72 13.80 -8.91
C LEU A 68 56.32 12.40 -9.44
N GLU A 69 57.27 11.66 -10.00
CA GLU A 69 57.02 10.31 -10.53
C GLU A 69 56.52 9.34 -9.45
N VAL A 70 57.18 9.35 -8.29
CA VAL A 70 56.83 8.49 -7.14
C VAL A 70 55.46 8.86 -6.59
N ALA A 71 55.22 10.15 -6.36
CA ALA A 71 53.90 10.61 -5.91
C ALA A 71 52.79 10.30 -6.92
N ALA A 72 53.10 10.37 -8.22
CA ALA A 72 52.15 10.04 -9.27
C ALA A 72 51.83 8.52 -9.30
N ASP A 73 52.82 7.66 -9.10
CA ASP A 73 52.59 6.20 -8.95
C ASP A 73 51.77 5.88 -7.72
N ASP A 74 52.12 6.43 -6.56
CA ASP A 74 51.38 6.22 -5.31
C ASP A 74 49.92 6.66 -5.44
N HIS A 75 49.66 7.82 -6.06
CA HIS A 75 48.30 8.27 -6.33
C HIS A 75 47.55 7.38 -7.31
N ARG A 76 48.21 6.94 -8.40
CA ARG A 76 47.62 6.01 -9.37
C ARG A 76 47.18 4.73 -8.67
N ASP A 77 48.03 4.19 -7.80
CA ASP A 77 47.75 2.93 -7.10
C ASP A 77 46.66 3.11 -6.02
N MET A 78 46.68 4.21 -5.28
CA MET A 78 45.59 4.54 -4.36
C MET A 78 44.25 4.64 -5.09
N VAL A 79 44.19 5.34 -6.22
CA VAL A 79 42.97 5.48 -7.03
C VAL A 79 42.51 4.11 -7.55
N ARG A 80 43.42 3.29 -8.07
CA ARG A 80 43.12 1.92 -8.52
C ARG A 80 42.56 1.06 -7.40
N GLN A 81 43.15 1.10 -6.20
CA GLN A 81 42.67 0.35 -5.05
C GLN A 81 41.26 0.78 -4.63
N LYS A 82 41.01 2.11 -4.54
CA LYS A 82 39.69 2.65 -4.21
C LYS A 82 38.64 2.29 -5.27
N LEU A 83 39.00 2.40 -6.56
CA LEU A 83 38.14 2.00 -7.67
C LEU A 83 37.79 0.51 -7.59
N ASN A 84 38.77 -0.36 -7.37
CA ASN A 84 38.53 -1.79 -7.23
C ASN A 84 37.62 -2.11 -6.04
N ALA A 85 37.79 -1.42 -4.90
CA ALA A 85 36.91 -1.58 -3.75
C ALA A 85 35.47 -1.13 -4.05
N LEU A 86 35.30 -0.05 -4.83
CA LEU A 86 33.99 0.44 -5.26
C LEU A 86 33.33 -0.55 -6.22
N LEU A 87 34.06 -1.03 -7.23
CA LEU A 87 33.56 -1.99 -8.21
C LEU A 87 33.13 -3.32 -7.57
N LYS A 88 33.80 -3.75 -6.50
CA LYS A 88 33.38 -4.92 -5.70
C LYS A 88 32.06 -4.70 -4.96
N LYS A 89 31.78 -3.48 -4.50
CA LYS A 89 30.55 -3.14 -3.76
C LYS A 89 29.38 -2.81 -4.67
N HIS A 90 29.65 -2.26 -5.85
CA HIS A 90 28.64 -1.86 -6.82
C HIS A 90 27.57 -2.93 -7.13
N PRO A 91 27.91 -4.21 -7.43
CA PRO A 91 26.90 -5.23 -7.70
C PRO A 91 26.02 -5.54 -6.48
N LEU A 92 26.56 -5.41 -5.25
CA LEU A 92 25.77 -5.59 -4.03
C LEU A 92 24.73 -4.49 -3.89
N VAL A 93 25.11 -3.23 -4.15
CA VAL A 93 24.17 -2.10 -4.12
C VAL A 93 23.09 -2.25 -5.18
N GLN A 94 23.46 -2.65 -6.41
CA GLN A 94 22.48 -2.93 -7.48
C GLN A 94 21.51 -4.04 -7.10
N LYS A 95 22.03 -5.15 -6.52
CA LYS A 95 21.20 -6.25 -6.04
C LYS A 95 20.24 -5.79 -4.94
N CYS A 96 20.73 -5.09 -3.92
CA CYS A 96 19.89 -4.56 -2.84
C CYS A 96 18.79 -3.62 -3.38
N ALA A 97 19.09 -2.80 -4.38
CA ALA A 97 18.09 -1.94 -5.02
C ALA A 97 17.02 -2.76 -5.77
N ALA A 98 17.42 -3.82 -6.47
CA ALA A 98 16.50 -4.74 -7.14
C ALA A 98 15.62 -5.50 -6.14
N ASP A 99 16.22 -6.03 -5.07
CA ASP A 99 15.53 -6.75 -4.00
C ASP A 99 14.53 -5.84 -3.27
N ALA A 100 14.91 -4.59 -2.99
CA ALA A 100 14.01 -3.60 -2.39
C ALA A 100 12.83 -3.25 -3.32
N LYS A 101 13.08 -3.12 -4.62
CA LYS A 101 12.02 -2.90 -5.63
C LYS A 101 11.05 -4.09 -5.67
N MET A 102 11.58 -5.32 -5.69
CA MET A 102 10.77 -6.54 -5.68
C MET A 102 9.94 -6.65 -4.41
N THR A 103 10.56 -6.43 -3.25
CA THR A 103 9.89 -6.49 -1.94
C THR A 103 8.75 -5.48 -1.87
N ARG A 104 8.96 -4.26 -2.38
CA ARG A 104 7.90 -3.24 -2.47
C ARG A 104 6.74 -3.72 -3.34
N CYS A 105 7.01 -4.19 -4.55
CA CYS A 105 5.95 -4.66 -5.46
C CYS A 105 5.15 -5.82 -4.84
N ASN A 106 5.83 -6.79 -4.21
CA ASN A 106 5.16 -7.89 -3.54
C ASN A 106 4.30 -7.42 -2.37
N ALA A 107 4.75 -6.41 -1.62
CA ALA A 107 3.99 -5.83 -0.51
C ALA A 107 2.75 -5.08 -1.02
N GLU A 108 2.87 -4.33 -2.11
CA GLU A 108 1.75 -3.65 -2.78
C GLU A 108 0.69 -4.66 -3.25
N GLU A 109 1.09 -5.71 -3.96
CA GLU A 109 0.19 -6.78 -4.43
C GLU A 109 -0.46 -7.53 -3.26
N SER A 110 0.33 -7.89 -2.24
CA SER A 110 -0.19 -8.57 -1.05
C SER A 110 -1.21 -7.72 -0.30
N CYS A 111 -1.01 -6.40 -0.23
CA CYS A 111 -1.94 -5.47 0.38
C CYS A 111 -3.28 -5.48 -0.36
N GLU A 112 -3.26 -5.40 -1.69
CA GLU A 112 -4.46 -5.45 -2.53
C GLU A 112 -5.23 -6.77 -2.34
N VAL A 113 -4.54 -7.91 -2.38
CA VAL A 113 -5.15 -9.23 -2.13
C VAL A 113 -5.78 -9.33 -0.74
N VAL A 114 -5.14 -8.76 0.29
CA VAL A 114 -5.70 -8.77 1.65
C VAL A 114 -6.93 -7.86 1.74
N CYS A 115 -6.89 -6.67 1.14
CA CYS A 115 -8.03 -5.76 1.07
C CYS A 115 -9.23 -6.41 0.39
N ASP A 116 -9.03 -7.09 -0.74
CA ASP A 116 -10.09 -7.81 -1.46
C ASP A 116 -10.71 -8.92 -0.62
N LYS A 117 -9.87 -9.71 0.08
CA LYS A 117 -10.34 -10.77 0.98
C LYS A 117 -11.16 -10.22 2.15
N ILE A 118 -10.75 -9.06 2.69
CA ILE A 118 -11.52 -8.38 3.73
C ILE A 118 -12.87 -7.97 3.16
N ALA A 119 -12.91 -7.28 2.01
CA ALA A 119 -14.15 -6.85 1.37
C ALA A 119 -15.10 -8.05 1.13
N GLU A 120 -14.60 -9.13 0.50
CA GLU A 120 -15.38 -10.33 0.21
C GLU A 120 -15.93 -10.99 1.50
N SER A 121 -15.13 -11.05 2.57
CA SER A 121 -15.58 -11.61 3.85
C SER A 121 -16.72 -10.79 4.45
N TYR A 122 -16.64 -9.47 4.40
CA TYR A 122 -17.68 -8.59 4.92
C TYR A 122 -18.96 -8.67 4.08
N ASP A 123 -18.83 -8.64 2.75
CA ASP A 123 -19.96 -8.79 1.83
C ASP A 123 -20.70 -10.11 2.04
N ARG A 124 -19.95 -11.20 2.26
CA ARG A 124 -20.53 -12.50 2.58
C ARG A 124 -21.36 -12.47 3.87
N VAL A 125 -20.83 -11.85 4.94
CA VAL A 125 -21.55 -11.74 6.21
C VAL A 125 -22.80 -10.86 6.07
N LEU A 126 -22.69 -9.74 5.35
CA LEU A 126 -23.83 -8.85 5.07
C LEU A 126 -24.94 -9.60 4.33
N SER A 127 -24.60 -10.34 3.27
CA SER A 127 -25.54 -11.16 2.51
C SER A 127 -26.26 -12.20 3.39
N MET A 128 -25.51 -12.89 4.28
CA MET A 128 -26.10 -13.85 5.22
C MET A 128 -27.08 -13.19 6.20
N VAL A 129 -26.74 -12.01 6.73
CA VAL A 129 -27.60 -11.24 7.63
C VAL A 129 -28.88 -10.79 6.93
N GLU A 130 -28.76 -10.26 5.71
CA GLU A 130 -29.91 -9.84 4.90
C GLU A 130 -30.85 -11.02 4.57
N GLN A 131 -30.28 -12.16 4.19
CA GLN A 131 -31.06 -13.36 3.92
C GLN A 131 -31.77 -13.87 5.18
N LYS A 132 -31.11 -13.83 6.34
CA LYS A 132 -31.72 -14.21 7.62
C LYS A 132 -32.85 -13.25 8.02
N LYS A 133 -32.65 -11.94 7.86
CA LYS A 133 -33.69 -10.93 8.06
C LYS A 133 -34.91 -11.21 7.20
N LYS A 134 -34.72 -11.47 5.89
CA LYS A 134 -35.81 -11.79 4.96
C LYS A 134 -36.58 -13.04 5.39
N ARG A 135 -35.87 -14.11 5.76
CA ARG A 135 -36.49 -15.36 6.25
C ARG A 135 -37.30 -15.14 7.52
N ASN A 136 -36.74 -14.46 8.52
CA ASN A 136 -37.41 -14.22 9.78
C ASN A 136 -38.69 -13.38 9.60
N ILE A 137 -38.64 -12.34 8.76
CA ILE A 137 -39.81 -11.52 8.44
C ILE A 137 -40.88 -12.38 7.76
N GLN A 138 -40.50 -13.24 6.81
CA GLN A 138 -41.45 -14.11 6.12
C GLN A 138 -42.09 -15.11 7.07
N GLN A 139 -41.29 -15.79 7.90
CA GLN A 139 -41.79 -16.73 8.91
C GLN A 139 -42.78 -16.07 9.87
N PHE A 140 -42.48 -14.85 10.33
CA PHE A 140 -43.39 -14.11 11.20
C PHE A 140 -44.70 -13.75 10.49
N ARG A 141 -44.64 -13.32 9.22
CA ARG A 141 -45.84 -13.06 8.41
C ARG A 141 -46.69 -14.30 8.22
N ASP A 142 -46.06 -15.44 7.90
CA ASP A 142 -46.77 -16.70 7.69
C ASP A 142 -47.46 -17.15 8.99
N ALA A 143 -46.78 -17.05 10.13
CA ALA A 143 -47.35 -17.36 11.44
C ALA A 143 -48.50 -16.40 11.82
N ALA A 144 -48.36 -15.10 11.55
CA ALA A 144 -49.40 -14.11 11.80
C ALA A 144 -50.64 -14.39 10.93
N ASN A 145 -50.44 -14.66 9.63
CA ASN A 145 -51.53 -14.98 8.71
C ASN A 145 -52.25 -16.27 9.13
N ALA A 146 -51.52 -17.32 9.51
CA ALA A 146 -52.12 -18.55 10.03
C ALA A 146 -52.97 -18.27 11.27
N LYS A 147 -52.49 -17.40 12.18
CA LYS A 147 -53.26 -17.04 13.38
C LYS A 147 -54.51 -16.22 13.07
N VAL A 148 -54.44 -15.32 12.09
CA VAL A 148 -55.61 -14.57 11.62
C VAL A 148 -56.65 -15.51 11.01
N MET A 149 -56.25 -16.46 10.16
CA MET A 149 -57.18 -17.45 9.60
C MET A 149 -57.87 -18.29 10.68
N GLU A 150 -57.15 -18.74 11.69
CA GLU A 150 -57.72 -19.47 12.83
C GLU A 150 -58.73 -18.60 13.61
N LEU A 151 -58.45 -17.31 13.78
CA LEU A 151 -59.38 -16.38 14.43
C LEU A 151 -60.64 -16.16 13.58
N ASP A 152 -60.52 -16.01 12.26
CA ASP A 152 -61.65 -15.86 11.35
C ASP A 152 -62.57 -17.09 11.38
N GLU A 153 -62.00 -18.30 11.39
CA GLU A 153 -62.75 -19.56 11.50
C GLU A 153 -63.49 -19.67 12.85
N ASN A 154 -62.81 -19.30 13.94
CA ASN A 154 -63.40 -19.27 15.28
C ASN A 154 -64.53 -18.22 15.36
N GLU A 155 -64.33 -17.03 14.80
CA GLU A 155 -65.34 -15.97 14.76
C GLU A 155 -66.59 -16.41 13.97
N ALA A 156 -66.40 -17.02 12.80
CA ALA A 156 -67.50 -17.56 12.00
C ALA A 156 -68.29 -18.61 12.77
N SER A 157 -67.60 -19.53 13.45
CA SER A 157 -68.20 -20.59 14.26
C SER A 157 -69.00 -20.02 15.45
N LEU A 158 -68.42 -19.07 16.18
CA LEU A 158 -69.09 -18.41 17.31
C LEU A 158 -70.32 -17.60 16.85
N THR A 159 -70.23 -16.95 15.70
CA THR A 159 -71.35 -16.20 15.11
C THR A 159 -72.51 -17.13 14.74
N ALA A 160 -72.21 -18.30 14.17
CA ALA A 160 -73.22 -19.32 13.87
C ALA A 160 -73.91 -19.83 15.14
N ILE A 161 -73.14 -20.22 16.16
CA ILE A 161 -73.66 -20.69 17.46
C ILE A 161 -74.52 -19.61 18.13
N SER A 162 -74.09 -18.35 18.09
CA SER A 162 -74.86 -17.22 18.63
C SER A 162 -76.20 -17.06 17.92
N SER A 163 -76.22 -17.18 16.59
CA SER A 163 -77.46 -17.14 15.80
C SER A 163 -78.41 -18.28 16.20
N GLU A 164 -77.91 -19.52 16.30
CA GLU A 164 -78.70 -20.67 16.74
C GLU A 164 -79.26 -20.48 18.16
N MET A 165 -78.43 -20.00 19.09
CA MET A 165 -78.85 -19.71 20.45
C MET A 165 -79.95 -18.65 20.50
N SER A 166 -79.85 -17.61 19.66
CA SER A 166 -80.89 -16.58 19.54
C SER A 166 -82.22 -17.17 19.01
N ALA A 167 -82.13 -18.12 18.05
CA ALA A 167 -83.30 -18.81 17.50
C ALA A 167 -83.98 -19.68 18.57
N VAL A 168 -83.20 -20.49 19.31
CA VAL A 168 -83.70 -21.31 20.43
C VAL A 168 -84.34 -20.44 21.51
N LYS A 169 -83.69 -19.34 21.92
CA LYS A 169 -84.25 -18.36 22.88
C LYS A 169 -85.63 -17.88 22.42
N SER A 170 -85.75 -17.44 21.16
CA SER A 170 -87.03 -16.97 20.60
C SER A 170 -88.12 -18.05 20.57
N MET A 171 -87.75 -19.31 20.35
CA MET A 171 -88.69 -20.44 20.37
C MET A 171 -89.18 -20.71 21.79
N VAL A 172 -88.28 -20.73 22.78
CA VAL A 172 -88.63 -20.92 24.19
C VAL A 172 -89.52 -19.78 24.70
N GLU A 173 -89.16 -18.52 24.40
CA GLU A 173 -89.96 -17.35 24.79
C GLU A 173 -91.39 -17.41 24.24
N ARG A 174 -91.55 -17.74 22.95
CA ARG A 174 -92.87 -17.95 22.34
C ARG A 174 -93.64 -19.11 22.98
N GLY A 175 -92.96 -20.22 23.27
CA GLY A 175 -93.56 -21.37 23.96
C GLY A 175 -94.10 -21.01 25.34
N LEU A 176 -93.31 -20.27 26.13
CA LEU A 176 -93.72 -19.78 27.46
C LEU A 176 -94.92 -18.82 27.38
N GLN A 177 -94.93 -17.90 26.41
CA GLN A 177 -96.08 -17.01 26.18
C GLN A 177 -97.37 -17.80 25.87
N ASN A 178 -97.29 -18.81 25.01
CA ASN A 178 -98.44 -19.65 24.64
C ASN A 178 -98.97 -20.48 25.83
N LEU A 179 -98.10 -20.94 26.72
CA LEU A 179 -98.48 -21.66 27.94
C LEU A 179 -99.12 -20.72 28.98
N GLY A 180 -98.69 -19.47 29.07
CA GLY A 180 -99.29 -18.43 29.92
C GLY A 180 -100.66 -17.92 29.45
N VAL A 181 -101.08 -18.23 28.21
CA VAL A 181 -102.38 -17.80 27.63
C VAL A 181 -103.48 -18.85 27.78
N ARG A 182 -103.23 -19.99 28.44
CA ARG A 182 -104.31 -20.91 28.87
C ARG A 182 -105.04 -20.39 30.11
N ARG A 183 -105.60 -19.18 30.06
CA ARG A 183 -106.73 -18.83 30.92
C ARG A 183 -107.95 -19.56 30.40
N VAL A 184 -108.28 -20.61 31.14
CA VAL A 184 -109.57 -21.30 31.27
C VAL A 184 -110.71 -20.48 30.65
N HIS A 185 -111.18 -20.89 29.48
CA HIS A 185 -112.53 -20.56 29.03
C HIS A 185 -113.46 -21.64 29.61
N ARG A 186 -114.14 -21.31 30.70
CA ARG A 186 -115.41 -21.93 31.08
C ARG A 186 -116.26 -20.91 31.79
#